data_AF-A0A2R6GWS0-F1
#
_entry.id   AF-A0A2R6GWS0-F1
#
_cell.length_a   1.000
_cell.length_b   1.000
_cell.length_c   1.000
_cell.angle_alpha   90.00
_cell.angle_beta   90.00
_cell.angle_gamma   90.00
#
_symmetry.space_group_name_H-M   'P 1'
#
loop_
_entity.id
_entity.type
_entity.pdbx_description
1 polymer ?
#
loop_
_entity_poly.entity_id
_entity_poly.type
_entity_poly.pdbx_seq_one_letter_code
_entity_poly.pdbx_strand_id
1 'polypeptide(L)'
;GALALVPFYAFFTGTQVVTSQRVGADDPTAARQVPFTAAAMAVVLAVAVGAVLVLVADPVAALFTGDATVARLGANYLTAYALAVVTIAASDTLEGGFTGWGDTRAALYINLTAIVVNVIVDPLLILGWGPFPRLELFGAALATAVGYAVGAALALGLAVRGREGFVLTRAAVWPHLDTAREVVEVGLPVAGQHGGRQAARLAMIWIVSAVGGPAGLAAYHIGAQVATVAFVPAQGVAGAATSVVGQNLGADQPARAKRATWTAAGLAAVALAVFGALQWVAPGPIARVFVPDLSGASLSNAVLYLQILAFGYPALGAIYTLEAGFNGAGRTTVSMYSTLCQYWLVRLPVAAVGGFVLAAGVAAPFWAVTLSNVAAAGWLAVYFHRSTTREMLARASDDAASSAD
;
A
#
# COMPACT_ATOMS: atom_id res chain seq x y z
N GLY A 1 -13.08 7.07 -3.77
CA GLY A 1 -12.23 6.72 -2.61
C GLY A 1 -10.85 6.28 -3.03
N ALA A 2 -10.62 4.97 -3.19
CA ALA A 2 -9.26 4.40 -3.33
C ALA A 2 -8.38 4.99 -4.45
N LEU A 3 -8.95 5.29 -5.63
CA LEU A 3 -8.19 5.91 -6.73
C LEU A 3 -7.71 7.33 -6.42
N ALA A 4 -8.47 8.09 -5.62
CA ALA A 4 -8.09 9.43 -5.22
C ALA A 4 -6.89 9.43 -4.28
N LEU A 5 -6.63 8.31 -3.58
CA LEU A 5 -5.48 8.18 -2.69
C LEU A 5 -4.19 7.76 -3.40
N VAL A 6 -4.28 7.29 -4.65
CA VAL A 6 -3.14 6.78 -5.43
C VAL A 6 -1.95 7.76 -5.45
N PRO A 7 -2.15 9.08 -5.67
CA PRO A 7 -1.03 10.02 -5.70
C PRO A 7 -0.29 10.15 -4.37
N PHE A 8 -0.95 9.94 -3.22
CA PHE A 8 -0.32 10.13 -1.90
C PHE A 8 0.62 9.00 -1.50
N TYR A 9 0.49 7.81 -2.12
CA TYR A 9 1.51 6.76 -1.99
C TYR A 9 2.90 7.25 -2.42
N ALA A 10 2.98 8.20 -3.37
CA ALA A 10 4.24 8.80 -3.75
C ALA A 10 4.90 9.53 -2.57
N PHE A 11 4.14 10.36 -1.86
CA PHE A 11 4.68 11.12 -0.74
C PHE A 11 4.99 10.25 0.47
N PHE A 12 4.15 9.27 0.79
CA PHE A 12 4.42 8.33 1.87
C PHE A 12 5.74 7.59 1.65
N THR A 13 5.87 6.88 0.51
CA THR A 13 7.05 6.06 0.25
C THR A 13 8.29 6.90 -0.04
N GLY A 14 8.15 7.99 -0.81
CA GLY A 14 9.26 8.90 -1.08
C GLY A 14 9.82 9.49 0.22
N THR A 15 8.95 9.91 1.14
CA THR A 15 9.38 10.40 2.46
C THR A 15 10.09 9.33 3.25
N GLN A 16 9.51 8.13 3.34
CA GLN A 16 10.08 7.03 4.10
C GLN A 16 11.48 6.67 3.61
N VAL A 17 11.65 6.49 2.30
CA VAL A 17 12.92 6.07 1.70
C VAL A 17 13.97 7.16 1.86
N VAL A 18 13.69 8.39 1.43
CA VAL A 18 14.67 9.49 1.46
C VAL A 18 15.06 9.85 2.90
N THR A 19 14.10 9.84 3.83
CA THR A 19 14.40 10.02 5.27
C THR A 19 15.31 8.90 5.77
N SER A 20 15.00 7.64 5.46
CA SER A 20 15.80 6.50 5.93
C SER A 20 17.24 6.52 5.42
N GLN A 21 17.46 6.91 4.16
CA GLN A 21 18.81 7.02 3.60
C GLN A 21 19.61 8.14 4.25
N ARG A 22 19.00 9.33 4.46
CA ARG A 22 19.69 10.46 5.12
C ARG A 22 19.98 10.20 6.60
N VAL A 23 19.08 9.49 7.30
CA VAL A 23 19.34 9.02 8.67
C VAL A 23 20.49 8.01 8.70
N GLY A 24 20.52 7.08 7.74
CA GLY A 24 21.63 6.13 7.60
C GLY A 24 22.97 6.80 7.31
N ALA A 25 22.97 7.89 6.55
CA ALA A 25 24.16 8.67 6.20
C ALA A 25 24.65 9.62 7.31
N ASP A 26 24.09 9.51 8.53
CA ASP A 26 24.38 10.41 9.66
C ASP A 26 24.20 11.91 9.33
N ASP A 27 23.24 12.24 8.43
CA ASP A 27 22.81 13.61 8.14
C ASP A 27 21.40 13.89 8.71
N PRO A 28 21.27 14.07 10.03
CA PRO A 28 19.98 14.33 10.67
C PRO A 28 19.38 15.68 10.26
N THR A 29 20.19 16.62 9.76
CA THR A 29 19.72 17.93 9.33
C THR A 29 18.93 17.81 8.03
N ALA A 30 19.51 17.16 7.02
CA ALA A 30 18.83 16.90 5.76
C ALA A 30 17.68 15.90 5.95
N ALA A 31 17.83 14.89 6.81
CA ALA A 31 16.76 13.94 7.10
C ALA A 31 15.51 14.61 7.68
N ARG A 32 15.67 15.59 8.59
CA ARG A 32 14.54 16.32 9.20
C ARG A 32 13.76 17.15 8.20
N GLN A 33 14.36 17.60 7.10
CA GLN A 33 13.69 18.41 6.08
C GLN A 33 12.70 17.61 5.22
N VAL A 34 12.95 16.30 5.06
CA VAL A 34 12.19 15.43 4.13
C VAL A 34 10.70 15.40 4.46
N PRO A 35 10.27 15.06 5.70
CA PRO A 35 8.86 14.81 5.96
C PRO A 35 8.01 16.07 5.86
N PHE A 36 8.57 17.24 6.21
CA PHE A 36 7.86 18.52 6.11
C PHE A 36 7.80 19.06 4.69
N THR A 37 8.89 18.92 3.92
CA THR A 37 8.88 19.25 2.49
C THR A 37 7.86 18.39 1.76
N ALA A 38 7.88 17.07 2.00
CA ALA A 38 6.95 16.14 1.40
C ALA A 38 5.50 16.39 1.84
N ALA A 39 5.26 16.65 3.14
CA ALA A 39 3.91 16.93 3.64
C ALA A 39 3.34 18.22 3.03
N ALA A 40 4.15 19.27 2.87
CA ALA A 40 3.72 20.49 2.20
C ALA A 40 3.29 20.21 0.75
N MET A 41 4.08 19.44 -0.01
CA MET A 41 3.72 19.03 -1.37
C MET A 41 2.48 18.14 -1.40
N ALA A 42 2.38 17.18 -0.48
CA ALA A 42 1.27 16.25 -0.37
C ALA A 42 -0.04 16.99 -0.08
N VAL A 43 -0.01 17.98 0.82
CA VAL A 43 -1.17 18.83 1.14
C VAL A 43 -1.57 19.69 -0.06
N VAL A 44 -0.62 20.30 -0.77
CA VAL A 44 -0.93 21.07 -2.00
C VAL A 44 -1.60 20.19 -3.05
N LEU A 45 -1.05 18.99 -3.30
CA LEU A 45 -1.66 18.04 -4.22
C LEU A 45 -3.03 17.56 -3.69
N ALA A 46 -3.17 17.33 -2.39
CA ALA A 46 -4.40 16.87 -1.78
C ALA A 46 -5.53 17.90 -1.86
N VAL A 47 -5.21 19.18 -1.73
CA VAL A 47 -6.17 20.27 -1.96
C VAL A 47 -6.59 20.31 -3.43
N ALA A 48 -5.66 20.15 -4.37
CA ALA A 48 -6.00 20.09 -5.78
C ALA A 48 -6.88 18.87 -6.12
N VAL A 49 -6.51 17.68 -5.63
CA VAL A 49 -7.31 16.44 -5.79
C VAL A 49 -8.67 16.58 -5.10
N GLY A 50 -8.72 17.16 -3.91
CA GLY A 50 -9.96 17.44 -3.19
C GLY A 50 -10.88 18.40 -3.95
N ALA A 51 -10.33 19.47 -4.52
CA ALA A 51 -11.09 20.39 -5.37
C ALA A 51 -11.65 19.67 -6.60
N VAL A 52 -10.85 18.84 -7.27
CA VAL A 52 -11.32 18.02 -8.39
C VAL A 52 -12.43 17.08 -7.94
N LEU A 53 -12.28 16.39 -6.81
CA LEU A 53 -13.29 15.48 -6.26
C LEU A 53 -14.63 16.18 -6.04
N VAL A 54 -14.63 17.40 -5.51
CA VAL A 54 -15.86 18.19 -5.33
C VAL A 54 -16.47 18.56 -6.69
N LEU A 55 -15.65 19.02 -7.64
CA LEU A 55 -16.12 19.42 -8.98
C LEU A 55 -16.71 18.24 -9.78
N VAL A 56 -16.19 17.03 -9.59
CA VAL A 56 -16.66 15.83 -10.31
C VAL A 56 -17.59 14.94 -9.50
N ALA A 57 -17.96 15.33 -8.26
CA ALA A 57 -18.73 14.48 -7.35
C ALA A 57 -20.06 14.01 -7.97
N ASP A 58 -20.87 14.95 -8.46
CA ASP A 58 -22.16 14.68 -9.09
C ASP A 58 -22.07 13.82 -10.36
N PRO A 59 -21.27 14.20 -11.38
CA PRO A 59 -21.20 13.40 -12.61
C PRO A 59 -20.62 12.01 -12.33
N VAL A 60 -19.64 11.87 -11.43
CA VAL A 60 -19.09 10.56 -11.07
C VAL A 60 -20.14 9.71 -10.35
N ALA A 61 -20.90 10.26 -9.41
CA ALA A 61 -21.92 9.50 -8.70
C ALA A 61 -23.04 9.02 -9.65
N ALA A 62 -23.43 9.85 -10.61
CA ALA A 62 -24.44 9.52 -11.62
C ALA A 62 -24.00 8.40 -12.59
N LEU A 63 -22.69 8.16 -12.76
CA LEU A 63 -22.19 7.04 -13.59
C LEU A 63 -22.50 5.66 -12.98
N PHE A 64 -22.66 5.57 -11.66
CA PHE A 64 -22.81 4.30 -10.96
C PHE A 64 -24.25 3.90 -10.69
N THR A 65 -25.21 4.83 -10.82
CA THR A 65 -26.61 4.56 -10.52
C THR A 65 -27.55 5.52 -11.26
N GLY A 66 -28.70 5.00 -11.70
CA GLY A 66 -29.81 5.82 -12.21
C GLY A 66 -30.70 6.39 -11.10
N ASP A 67 -30.52 5.97 -9.84
CA ASP A 67 -31.28 6.48 -8.69
C ASP A 67 -30.71 7.83 -8.23
N ALA A 68 -31.50 8.90 -8.39
CA ALA A 68 -31.10 10.26 -8.03
C ALA A 68 -30.80 10.45 -6.53
N THR A 69 -31.44 9.69 -5.64
CA THR A 69 -31.17 9.74 -4.21
C THR A 69 -29.84 9.08 -3.89
N VAL A 70 -29.56 7.92 -4.47
CA VAL A 70 -28.27 7.23 -4.28
C VAL A 70 -27.13 8.04 -4.89
N ALA A 71 -27.33 8.63 -6.07
CA ALA A 71 -26.34 9.52 -6.70
C ALA A 71 -26.03 10.73 -5.80
N ARG A 72 -27.05 11.40 -5.26
CA ARG A 72 -26.86 12.54 -4.34
C ARG A 72 -26.12 12.15 -3.06
N LEU A 73 -26.43 10.98 -2.47
CA LEU A 73 -25.70 10.47 -1.30
C LEU A 73 -24.23 10.19 -1.64
N GLY A 74 -23.95 9.61 -2.80
CA GLY A 74 -22.60 9.38 -3.30
C GLY A 74 -21.82 10.68 -3.52
N ALA A 75 -22.45 11.69 -4.13
CA ALA A 75 -21.84 13.01 -4.36
C ALA A 75 -21.52 13.71 -3.02
N ASN A 76 -22.46 13.72 -2.08
CA ASN A 76 -22.24 14.28 -0.74
C ASN A 76 -21.08 13.60 -0.01
N TYR A 77 -20.96 12.28 -0.13
CA TYR A 77 -19.84 11.53 0.43
C TYR A 77 -18.51 11.92 -0.20
N LEU A 78 -18.44 12.01 -1.54
CA LEU A 78 -17.22 12.41 -2.25
C LEU A 78 -16.78 13.82 -1.87
N THR A 79 -17.73 14.75 -1.72
CA THR A 79 -17.48 16.11 -1.25
C THR A 79 -16.93 16.15 0.17
N ALA A 80 -17.51 15.38 1.10
CA ALA A 80 -16.97 15.27 2.46
C ALA A 80 -15.58 14.62 2.48
N TYR A 81 -15.38 13.61 1.63
CA TYR A 81 -14.12 12.88 1.51
C TYR A 81 -12.98 13.74 0.97
N ALA A 82 -13.28 14.81 0.22
CA ALA A 82 -12.26 15.78 -0.21
C ALA A 82 -11.48 16.37 0.98
N LEU A 83 -12.13 16.60 2.12
CA LEU A 83 -11.46 17.05 3.34
C LEU A 83 -10.59 15.93 3.94
N ALA A 84 -11.09 14.70 3.96
CA ALA A 84 -10.34 13.55 4.47
C ALA A 84 -9.06 13.31 3.67
N VAL A 85 -9.09 13.51 2.36
CA VAL A 85 -7.90 13.37 1.50
C VAL A 85 -6.77 14.30 1.93
N VAL A 86 -7.07 15.54 2.34
CA VAL A 86 -6.07 16.50 2.82
C VAL A 86 -5.45 16.04 4.14
N THR A 87 -6.26 15.59 5.09
CA THR A 87 -5.76 15.18 6.41
C THR A 87 -5.04 13.84 6.37
N ILE A 88 -5.50 12.90 5.53
CA ILE A 88 -4.80 11.65 5.22
C ILE A 88 -3.42 11.94 4.64
N ALA A 89 -3.35 12.78 3.60
CA ALA A 89 -2.08 13.11 2.96
C ALA A 89 -1.07 13.73 3.94
N ALA A 90 -1.51 14.61 4.83
CA ALA A 90 -0.67 15.19 5.87
C ALA A 90 -0.19 14.14 6.90
N SER A 91 -1.12 13.34 7.44
CA SER A 91 -0.83 12.33 8.46
C SER A 91 0.12 11.25 7.95
N ASP A 92 -0.21 10.63 6.82
CA ASP A 92 0.56 9.52 6.24
C ASP A 92 1.96 9.99 5.86
N THR A 93 2.10 11.18 5.26
CA THR A 93 3.42 11.68 4.86
C THR A 93 4.32 11.94 6.07
N LEU A 94 3.77 12.51 7.16
CA LEU A 94 4.53 12.70 8.40
C LEU A 94 4.88 11.36 9.06
N GLU A 95 3.95 10.40 9.06
CA GLU A 95 4.20 9.03 9.52
C GLU A 95 5.33 8.35 8.73
N GLY A 96 5.37 8.53 7.41
CA GLY A 96 6.45 8.06 6.55
C GLY A 96 7.82 8.57 7.04
N GLY A 97 7.87 9.81 7.54
CA GLY A 97 9.06 10.38 8.18
C GLY A 97 9.51 9.62 9.41
N PHE A 98 8.61 9.35 10.37
CA PHE A 98 8.93 8.55 11.57
C PHE A 98 9.35 7.13 11.21
N THR A 99 8.68 6.52 10.24
CA THR A 99 8.99 5.17 9.77
C THR A 99 10.36 5.13 9.10
N GLY A 100 10.71 6.14 8.29
CA GLY A 100 12.04 6.29 7.70
C GLY A 100 13.13 6.56 8.75
N TRP A 101 12.79 7.31 9.80
CA TRP A 101 13.66 7.56 10.95
C TRP A 101 13.94 6.30 11.79
N GLY A 102 13.09 5.29 11.69
CA GLY A 102 13.19 4.04 12.46
C GLY A 102 12.35 4.03 13.75
N ASP A 103 11.56 5.07 14.01
CA ASP A 103 10.63 5.12 15.15
C ASP A 103 9.25 4.58 14.75
N THR A 104 9.17 3.26 14.54
CA THR A 104 7.91 2.59 14.20
C THR A 104 6.86 2.66 15.32
N ARG A 105 7.27 2.96 16.56
CA ARG A 105 6.34 3.17 17.69
C ARG A 105 5.58 4.48 17.53
N ALA A 106 6.24 5.56 17.09
CA ALA A 106 5.54 6.80 16.76
C ALA A 106 4.52 6.60 15.65
N ALA A 107 4.88 5.89 14.57
CA ALA A 107 3.95 5.55 13.49
C ALA A 107 2.73 4.74 14.00
N LEU A 108 2.96 3.78 14.90
CA LEU A 108 1.88 3.04 15.54
C LEU A 108 0.96 3.94 16.37
N TYR A 109 1.52 4.85 17.17
CA TYR A 109 0.72 5.79 17.98
C TYR A 109 -0.11 6.73 17.11
N ILE A 110 0.46 7.25 16.01
CA ILE A 110 -0.24 8.11 15.04
C ILE A 110 -1.45 7.37 14.45
N ASN A 111 -1.25 6.16 13.93
CA ASN A 111 -2.32 5.34 13.36
C ASN A 111 -3.37 4.96 14.39
N LEU A 112 -2.95 4.50 15.57
CA LEU A 112 -3.89 4.09 16.62
C LEU A 112 -4.72 5.27 17.12
N THR A 113 -4.13 6.46 17.26
CA THR A 113 -4.88 7.67 17.59
C THR A 113 -5.90 8.01 16.50
N ALA A 114 -5.52 7.96 15.22
CA ALA A 114 -6.46 8.22 14.14
C ALA A 114 -7.63 7.23 14.13
N ILE A 115 -7.37 5.94 14.34
CA ILE A 115 -8.39 4.88 14.41
C ILE A 115 -9.30 5.07 15.62
N VAL A 116 -8.73 5.29 16.82
CA VAL A 116 -9.51 5.46 18.06
C VAL A 116 -10.40 6.69 17.97
N VAL A 117 -9.87 7.81 17.47
CA VAL A 117 -10.66 9.02 17.25
C VAL A 117 -11.76 8.75 16.24
N ASN A 118 -11.46 8.07 15.13
CA ASN A 118 -12.47 7.74 14.12
C ASN A 118 -13.59 6.86 14.69
N VAL A 119 -13.27 5.80 15.43
CA VAL A 119 -14.25 4.91 16.09
C VAL A 119 -15.15 5.65 17.09
N ILE A 120 -14.62 6.66 17.78
CA ILE A 120 -15.40 7.49 18.72
C ILE A 120 -16.28 8.49 17.98
N VAL A 121 -15.74 9.15 16.94
CA VAL A 121 -16.42 10.23 16.21
C VAL A 121 -17.47 9.70 15.24
N ASP A 122 -17.30 8.50 14.70
CA ASP A 122 -18.24 7.83 13.79
C ASP A 122 -19.67 7.80 14.35
N PRO A 123 -19.98 7.20 15.52
CA PRO A 123 -21.35 7.18 16.04
C PRO A 123 -21.89 8.59 16.35
N LEU A 124 -21.03 9.53 16.75
CA LEU A 124 -21.44 10.92 16.99
C LEU A 124 -21.95 11.59 15.71
N LEU A 125 -21.23 11.44 14.59
CA LEU A 125 -21.57 12.11 13.34
C LEU A 125 -22.51 11.30 12.43
N ILE A 126 -22.40 9.97 12.43
CA ILE A 126 -23.25 9.10 11.60
C ILE A 126 -24.64 9.02 12.19
N LEU A 127 -24.76 8.76 13.50
CA LEU A 127 -26.05 8.53 14.17
C LEU A 127 -26.62 9.80 14.82
N GLY A 128 -25.80 10.84 15.01
CA GLY A 128 -26.20 12.07 15.69
C GLY A 128 -26.36 11.89 17.21
N TRP A 129 -25.44 11.17 17.85
CA TRP A 129 -25.51 10.98 19.31
C TRP A 129 -25.18 12.27 20.08
N GLY A 130 -26.00 12.59 21.09
CA GLY A 130 -25.80 13.76 21.93
C GLY A 130 -26.18 15.07 21.21
N PRO A 131 -25.34 16.13 21.28
CA PRO A 131 -25.64 17.41 20.63
C PRO A 131 -25.34 17.43 19.12
N PHE A 132 -24.83 16.33 18.56
CA PHE A 132 -24.37 16.29 17.17
C PHE A 132 -25.53 16.00 16.20
N PRO A 133 -25.57 16.66 15.02
CA PRO A 133 -26.55 16.34 13.99
C PRO A 133 -26.27 14.96 13.37
N ARG A 134 -27.34 14.30 12.91
CA ARG A 134 -27.23 13.03 12.16
C ARG A 134 -26.82 13.32 10.71
N LEU A 135 -25.55 13.06 10.39
CA LEU A 135 -24.94 13.34 9.07
C LEU A 135 -24.74 12.09 8.21
N GLU A 136 -25.06 10.90 8.73
CA GLU A 136 -25.03 9.63 8.01
C GLU A 136 -23.69 9.42 7.25
N LEU A 137 -23.76 9.17 5.94
CA LEU A 137 -22.58 8.89 5.10
C LEU A 137 -21.62 10.09 5.02
N PHE A 138 -22.14 11.32 5.05
CA PHE A 138 -21.31 12.53 5.14
C PHE A 138 -20.54 12.56 6.47
N GLY A 139 -21.21 12.17 7.56
CA GLY A 139 -20.63 12.05 8.90
C GLY A 139 -19.45 11.07 8.94
N ALA A 140 -19.56 9.92 8.26
CA ALA A 140 -18.49 8.92 8.18
C ALA A 140 -17.21 9.47 7.51
N ALA A 141 -17.37 10.22 6.41
CA ALA A 141 -16.23 10.86 5.73
C ALA A 141 -15.59 11.95 6.61
N LEU A 142 -16.40 12.75 7.31
CA LEU A 142 -15.92 13.78 8.22
C LEU A 142 -15.21 13.17 9.45
N ALA A 143 -15.74 12.10 10.03
CA ALA A 143 -15.11 11.37 11.12
C ALA A 143 -13.76 10.80 10.71
N THR A 144 -13.63 10.31 9.48
CA THR A 144 -12.34 9.89 8.91
C THR A 144 -11.38 11.08 8.84
N ALA A 145 -11.84 12.23 8.32
CA ALA A 145 -11.02 13.43 8.23
C ALA A 145 -10.50 13.90 9.59
N VAL A 146 -11.37 13.88 10.61
CA VAL A 146 -11.03 14.24 12.00
C VAL A 146 -10.01 13.26 12.58
N GLY A 147 -10.19 11.95 12.39
CA GLY A 147 -9.23 10.94 12.84
C GLY A 147 -7.82 11.21 12.33
N TYR A 148 -7.66 11.36 11.01
CA TYR A 148 -6.36 11.67 10.40
C TYR A 148 -5.85 13.07 10.75
N ALA A 149 -6.72 14.06 10.99
CA ALA A 149 -6.29 15.38 11.46
C ALA A 149 -5.66 15.29 12.86
N VAL A 150 -6.25 14.51 13.77
CA VAL A 150 -5.68 14.28 15.10
C VAL A 150 -4.39 13.44 15.00
N GLY A 151 -4.33 12.46 14.10
CA GLY A 151 -3.12 11.72 13.79
C GLY A 151 -1.97 12.62 13.33
N ALA A 152 -2.23 13.50 12.36
CA ALA A 152 -1.26 14.51 11.89
C ALA A 152 -0.84 15.47 13.02
N ALA A 153 -1.79 15.93 13.84
CA ALA A 153 -1.49 16.78 14.99
C ALA A 153 -0.58 16.07 16.02
N LEU A 154 -0.82 14.78 16.28
CA LEU A 154 0.05 13.96 17.13
C LEU A 154 1.44 13.82 16.51
N ALA A 155 1.54 13.52 15.21
CA ALA A 155 2.81 13.43 14.50
C ALA A 155 3.64 14.73 14.63
N LEU A 156 3.01 15.89 14.44
CA LEU A 156 3.62 17.20 14.66
C LEU A 156 4.04 17.39 16.13
N GLY A 157 3.18 17.02 17.07
CA GLY A 157 3.49 17.11 18.51
C GLY A 157 4.69 16.26 18.92
N LEU A 158 4.82 15.05 18.36
CA LEU A 158 5.96 14.17 18.58
C LEU A 158 7.26 14.76 18.00
N ALA A 159 7.18 15.35 16.80
CA ALA A 159 8.33 16.00 16.16
C ALA A 159 8.76 17.29 16.91
N VAL A 160 7.83 18.08 17.43
CA VAL A 160 8.12 19.25 18.26
C VAL A 160 8.81 18.85 19.56
N ARG A 161 8.44 17.71 20.15
CA ARG A 161 9.06 17.18 21.37
C ARG A 161 10.44 16.54 21.14
N GLY A 162 10.87 16.35 19.89
CA GLY A 162 12.17 15.79 19.58
C GLY A 162 12.30 14.29 19.86
N ARG A 163 11.21 13.53 19.74
CA ARG A 163 11.17 12.10 20.05
C ARG A 163 12.22 11.33 19.24
N GLU A 164 13.05 10.54 19.93
CA GLU A 164 14.13 9.72 19.32
C GLU A 164 15.06 10.53 18.39
N GLY A 165 15.25 11.83 18.66
CA GLY A 165 16.09 12.72 17.87
C GLY A 165 15.45 13.28 16.60
N PHE A 166 14.21 12.91 16.26
CA PHE A 166 13.45 13.54 15.19
C PHE A 166 12.80 14.83 15.69
N VAL A 167 13.44 15.97 15.37
CA VAL A 167 13.09 17.29 15.88
C VAL A 167 12.59 18.19 14.74
N LEU A 168 11.47 18.86 14.96
CA LEU A 168 11.03 19.96 14.09
C LEU A 168 11.96 21.16 14.27
N THR A 169 12.74 21.48 13.23
CA THR A 169 13.64 22.65 13.22
C THR A 169 13.09 23.73 12.29
N ARG A 170 13.48 25.00 12.51
CA ARG A 170 13.10 26.10 11.59
C ARG A 170 13.53 25.83 10.15
N ALA A 171 14.70 25.22 9.96
CA ALA A 171 15.22 24.86 8.64
C ALA A 171 14.39 23.76 7.95
N ALA A 172 13.68 22.92 8.73
CA ALA A 172 12.84 21.86 8.21
C ALA A 172 11.44 22.36 7.78
N VAL A 173 10.97 23.51 8.27
CA VAL A 173 9.63 24.04 7.98
C VAL A 173 9.49 24.54 6.54
N TRP A 174 10.57 25.02 5.93
CA TRP A 174 10.55 25.51 4.55
C TRP A 174 10.78 24.36 3.56
N PRO A 175 9.88 24.13 2.59
CA PRO A 175 10.12 23.20 1.48
C PRO A 175 11.43 23.46 0.73
N HIS A 176 12.21 22.40 0.52
CA HIS A 176 13.45 22.44 -0.26
C HIS A 176 13.24 21.76 -1.61
N LEU A 177 13.54 22.45 -2.71
CA LEU A 177 13.25 21.96 -4.07
C LEU A 177 13.99 20.67 -4.41
N ASP A 178 15.24 20.53 -4.00
CA ASP A 178 16.03 19.32 -4.28
C ASP A 178 15.47 18.11 -3.54
N THR A 179 15.09 18.30 -2.27
CA THR A 179 14.42 17.27 -1.47
C THR A 179 13.04 16.92 -2.04
N ALA A 180 12.29 17.91 -2.49
CA ALA A 180 11.01 17.72 -3.15
C ALA A 180 11.12 16.86 -4.41
N ARG A 181 12.13 17.14 -5.26
CA ARG A 181 12.39 16.39 -6.48
C ARG A 181 12.72 14.94 -6.18
N GLU A 182 13.60 14.70 -5.22
CA GLU A 182 14.02 13.36 -4.81
C GLU A 182 12.84 12.53 -4.26
N VAL A 183 12.02 13.13 -3.38
CA VAL A 183 10.81 12.49 -2.84
C VAL A 183 9.85 12.08 -3.96
N VAL A 184 9.63 12.95 -4.96
CA VAL A 184 8.77 12.66 -6.10
C VAL A 184 9.39 11.61 -7.02
N GLU A 185 10.68 11.67 -7.29
CA GLU A 185 11.39 10.71 -8.14
C GLU A 185 11.30 9.29 -7.58
N VAL A 186 11.49 9.14 -6.27
CA VAL A 186 11.34 7.87 -5.57
C VAL A 186 9.87 7.47 -5.45
N GLY A 187 8.98 8.40 -5.11
CA GLY A 187 7.59 8.12 -4.81
C GLY A 187 6.69 7.86 -6.02
N LEU A 188 6.87 8.60 -7.11
CA LEU A 188 5.96 8.59 -8.25
C LEU A 188 5.83 7.21 -8.91
N PRO A 189 6.91 6.41 -9.09
CA PRO A 189 6.77 5.04 -9.57
C PRO A 189 5.89 4.15 -8.68
N VAL A 190 5.91 4.36 -7.35
CA VAL A 190 5.08 3.61 -6.41
C VAL A 190 3.61 4.01 -6.55
N ALA A 191 3.30 5.30 -6.71
CA ALA A 191 1.94 5.72 -7.05
C ALA A 191 1.46 5.10 -8.38
N GLY A 192 2.31 5.11 -9.41
CA GLY A 192 2.03 4.45 -10.70
C GLY A 192 1.77 2.94 -10.55
N GLN A 193 2.57 2.27 -9.72
CA GLN A 193 2.40 0.86 -9.34
C GLN A 193 1.01 0.60 -8.73
N HIS A 194 0.60 1.41 -7.74
CA HIS A 194 -0.71 1.27 -7.10
C HIS A 194 -1.85 1.56 -8.08
N GLY A 195 -1.76 2.63 -8.88
CA GLY A 195 -2.76 2.97 -9.88
C GLY A 195 -2.96 1.85 -10.91
N GLY A 196 -1.86 1.35 -11.49
CA GLY A 196 -1.92 0.26 -12.45
C GLY A 196 -2.44 -1.05 -11.85
N ARG A 197 -2.14 -1.34 -10.58
CA ARG A 197 -2.70 -2.48 -9.84
C ARG A 197 -4.22 -2.35 -9.65
N GLN A 198 -4.72 -1.16 -9.32
CA GLN A 198 -6.17 -0.93 -9.19
C GLN A 198 -6.90 -1.05 -10.53
N ALA A 199 -6.33 -0.50 -11.60
CA ALA A 199 -6.89 -0.64 -12.94
C ALA A 199 -6.96 -2.13 -13.39
N ALA A 200 -5.87 -2.89 -13.17
CA ALA A 200 -5.88 -4.33 -13.45
C ALA A 200 -6.90 -5.10 -12.59
N ARG A 201 -7.16 -4.66 -11.35
CA ARG A 201 -8.19 -5.26 -10.50
C ARG A 201 -9.59 -5.11 -11.11
N LEU A 202 -9.91 -3.97 -11.70
CA LEU A 202 -11.20 -3.76 -12.38
C LEU A 202 -11.35 -4.69 -13.59
N ALA A 203 -10.29 -4.83 -14.40
CA ALA A 203 -10.27 -5.79 -15.50
C ALA A 203 -10.43 -7.24 -15.01
N MET A 204 -9.78 -7.62 -13.91
CA MET A 204 -9.98 -8.94 -13.29
C MET A 204 -11.42 -9.16 -12.83
N ILE A 205 -12.05 -8.17 -12.18
CA ILE A 205 -13.46 -8.26 -11.76
C ILE A 205 -14.36 -8.51 -12.97
N TRP A 206 -14.12 -7.82 -14.07
CA TRP A 206 -14.87 -8.03 -15.32
C TRP A 206 -14.67 -9.46 -15.86
N ILE A 207 -13.44 -9.96 -15.95
CA ILE A 207 -13.15 -11.34 -16.40
C ILE A 207 -13.85 -12.36 -15.51
N VAL A 208 -13.73 -12.24 -14.19
CA VAL A 208 -14.35 -13.18 -13.24
C VAL A 208 -15.88 -13.15 -13.37
N SER A 209 -16.47 -11.96 -13.51
CA SER A 209 -17.91 -11.81 -13.70
C SER A 209 -18.39 -12.48 -14.99
N ALA A 210 -17.67 -12.26 -16.09
CA ALA A 210 -18.01 -12.82 -17.40
C ALA A 210 -17.87 -14.35 -17.45
N VAL A 211 -16.87 -14.92 -16.76
CA VAL A 211 -16.59 -16.37 -16.80
C VAL A 211 -17.32 -17.15 -15.70
N GLY A 212 -17.43 -16.57 -14.50
CA GLY A 212 -17.92 -17.24 -13.30
C GLY A 212 -19.32 -16.80 -12.84
N GLY A 213 -19.91 -15.79 -13.49
CA GLY A 213 -21.20 -15.22 -13.10
C GLY A 213 -21.22 -14.69 -11.66
N PRO A 214 -22.42 -14.50 -11.07
CA PRO A 214 -22.57 -13.98 -9.72
C PRO A 214 -21.86 -14.83 -8.65
N ALA A 215 -21.92 -16.16 -8.77
CA ALA A 215 -21.29 -17.07 -7.81
C ALA A 215 -19.75 -17.01 -7.85
N GLY A 216 -19.17 -16.93 -9.05
CA GLY A 216 -17.72 -16.77 -9.22
C GLY A 216 -17.21 -15.41 -8.75
N LEU A 217 -17.97 -14.35 -9.05
CA LEU A 217 -17.67 -13.00 -8.57
C LEU A 217 -17.72 -12.94 -7.04
N ALA A 218 -18.78 -13.49 -6.42
CA ALA A 218 -18.89 -13.58 -4.96
C ALA A 218 -17.67 -14.29 -4.34
N ALA A 219 -17.27 -15.42 -4.90
CA ALA A 219 -16.08 -16.15 -4.47
C ALA A 219 -14.81 -15.29 -4.57
N TYR A 220 -14.61 -14.56 -5.68
CA TYR A 220 -13.47 -13.67 -5.86
C TYR A 220 -13.43 -12.54 -4.82
N HIS A 221 -14.58 -11.94 -4.50
CA HIS A 221 -14.69 -10.92 -3.46
C HIS A 221 -14.37 -11.48 -2.06
N ILE A 222 -14.91 -12.66 -1.72
CA ILE A 222 -14.59 -13.35 -0.45
C ILE A 222 -13.09 -13.62 -0.39
N GLY A 223 -12.50 -14.21 -1.42
CA GLY A 223 -11.06 -14.50 -1.43
C GLY A 223 -10.21 -13.23 -1.32
N ALA A 224 -10.63 -12.11 -1.90
CA ALA A 224 -9.94 -10.83 -1.71
C ALA A 224 -10.01 -10.32 -0.25
N GLN A 225 -11.14 -10.52 0.43
CA GLN A 225 -11.28 -10.17 1.86
C GLN A 225 -10.40 -11.06 2.74
N VAL A 226 -10.44 -12.38 2.53
CA VAL A 226 -9.57 -13.32 3.27
C VAL A 226 -8.09 -13.01 3.02
N ALA A 227 -7.70 -12.78 1.76
CA ALA A 227 -6.33 -12.44 1.42
C ALA A 227 -5.84 -11.15 2.07
N THR A 228 -6.73 -10.19 2.34
CA THR A 228 -6.38 -8.94 3.04
C THR A 228 -5.87 -9.19 4.45
N VAL A 229 -6.44 -10.18 5.16
CA VAL A 229 -5.96 -10.60 6.49
C VAL A 229 -4.52 -11.10 6.42
N ALA A 230 -4.15 -11.74 5.31
CA ALA A 230 -2.80 -12.27 5.09
C ALA A 230 -1.80 -11.18 4.69
N PHE A 231 -2.13 -10.37 3.67
CA PHE A 231 -1.12 -9.49 3.09
C PHE A 231 -0.87 -8.20 3.88
N VAL A 232 -1.82 -7.71 4.70
CA VAL A 232 -1.62 -6.48 5.50
C VAL A 232 -0.43 -6.62 6.47
N PRO A 233 -0.32 -7.70 7.27
CA PRO A 233 0.89 -7.95 8.06
C PRO A 233 2.18 -8.01 7.21
N ALA A 234 2.12 -8.62 6.02
CA ALA A 234 3.28 -8.71 5.12
C ALA A 234 3.70 -7.34 4.58
N GLN A 235 2.75 -6.42 4.33
CA GLN A 235 3.05 -5.03 4.01
C GLN A 235 3.73 -4.30 5.17
N GLY A 236 3.35 -4.60 6.42
CA GLY A 236 4.06 -4.09 7.60
C GLY A 236 5.52 -4.54 7.65
N VAL A 237 5.80 -5.82 7.38
CA VAL A 237 7.18 -6.35 7.28
C VAL A 237 7.94 -5.67 6.13
N ALA A 238 7.30 -5.48 4.98
CA ALA A 238 7.88 -4.77 3.83
C ALA A 238 8.17 -3.29 4.14
N GLY A 239 7.29 -2.60 4.87
CA GLY A 239 7.54 -1.24 5.35
C GLY A 239 8.77 -1.17 6.24
N ALA A 240 8.87 -2.06 7.23
CA ALA A 240 10.05 -2.13 8.10
C ALA A 240 11.33 -2.45 7.30
N ALA A 241 11.26 -3.41 6.38
CA ALA A 241 12.38 -3.77 5.51
C ALA A 241 12.84 -2.58 4.64
N THR A 242 11.91 -1.78 4.12
CA THR A 242 12.21 -0.58 3.32
C THR A 242 13.07 0.41 4.11
N SER A 243 12.68 0.75 5.34
CA SER A 243 13.45 1.66 6.20
C SER A 243 14.80 1.08 6.61
N VAL A 244 14.86 -0.20 6.99
CA VAL A 244 16.11 -0.87 7.37
C VAL A 244 17.08 -0.90 6.19
N VAL A 245 16.60 -1.25 4.99
CA VAL A 245 17.41 -1.25 3.78
C VAL A 245 17.92 0.16 3.46
N GLY A 246 17.05 1.17 3.49
CA GLY A 246 17.44 2.56 3.23
C GLY A 246 18.49 3.08 4.20
N GLN A 247 18.32 2.83 5.51
CA GLN A 247 19.33 3.20 6.51
C GLN A 247 20.66 2.48 6.31
N ASN A 248 20.65 1.17 6.01
CA ASN A 248 21.88 0.45 5.76
C ASN A 248 22.59 0.91 4.49
N LEU A 249 21.84 1.33 3.46
CA LEU A 249 22.44 1.87 2.24
C LEU A 249 22.99 3.28 2.45
N GLY A 250 22.28 4.14 3.21
CA GLY A 250 22.79 5.44 3.62
C GLY A 250 24.06 5.33 4.47
N ALA A 251 24.18 4.28 5.29
CA ALA A 251 25.33 4.00 6.13
C ALA A 251 26.45 3.19 5.41
N ASP A 252 26.46 3.16 4.07
CA ASP A 252 27.40 2.42 3.22
C ASP A 252 27.56 0.93 3.57
N GLN A 253 26.47 0.28 3.99
CA GLN A 253 26.43 -1.13 4.40
C GLN A 253 25.51 -1.98 3.49
N PRO A 254 25.81 -2.12 2.18
CA PRO A 254 24.98 -2.83 1.21
C PRO A 254 24.81 -4.33 1.52
N ALA A 255 25.80 -4.97 2.15
CA ALA A 255 25.71 -6.37 2.56
C ALA A 255 24.63 -6.58 3.64
N ARG A 256 24.52 -5.64 4.59
CA ARG A 256 23.47 -5.67 5.61
C ARG A 256 22.09 -5.37 5.00
N ALA A 257 22.01 -4.44 4.05
CA ALA A 257 20.79 -4.18 3.29
C ALA A 257 20.30 -5.45 2.57
N LYS A 258 21.17 -6.12 1.81
CA LYS A 258 20.87 -7.40 1.14
C LYS A 258 20.38 -8.46 2.12
N ARG A 259 21.06 -8.62 3.26
CA ARG A 259 20.69 -9.59 4.31
C ARG A 259 19.33 -9.26 4.92
N ALA A 260 19.04 -7.98 5.17
CA ALA A 260 17.75 -7.54 5.69
C ALA A 260 16.61 -7.90 4.73
N THR A 261 16.77 -7.64 3.43
CA THR A 261 15.77 -8.00 2.41
C THR A 261 15.48 -9.50 2.38
N TRP A 262 16.51 -10.35 2.32
CA TRP A 262 16.30 -11.80 2.28
C TRP A 262 15.73 -12.36 3.59
N THR A 263 16.12 -11.79 4.74
CA THR A 263 15.56 -12.17 6.04
C THR A 263 14.07 -11.82 6.11
N ALA A 264 13.70 -10.61 5.68
CA ALA A 264 12.31 -10.19 5.60
C ALA A 264 11.50 -11.08 4.63
N ALA A 265 12.07 -11.42 3.48
CA ALA A 265 11.43 -12.31 2.50
C ALA A 265 11.19 -13.72 3.03
N GLY A 266 12.19 -14.32 3.70
CA GLY A 266 12.02 -15.61 4.35
C GLY A 266 10.95 -15.57 5.43
N LEU A 267 10.99 -14.56 6.31
CA LEU A 267 10.01 -14.38 7.39
C LEU A 267 8.58 -14.24 6.85
N ALA A 268 8.37 -13.34 5.89
CA ALA A 268 7.06 -13.09 5.31
C ALA A 268 6.55 -14.31 4.53
N ALA A 269 7.41 -14.96 3.74
CA ALA A 269 7.03 -16.15 2.98
C ALA A 269 6.61 -17.30 3.90
N VAL A 270 7.35 -17.55 4.99
CA VAL A 270 7.01 -18.58 5.98
C VAL A 270 5.72 -18.25 6.72
N ALA A 271 5.57 -17.02 7.21
CA ALA A 271 4.35 -16.61 7.91
C ALA A 271 3.11 -16.76 7.02
N LEU A 272 3.21 -16.35 5.76
CA LEU A 272 2.13 -16.48 4.79
C LEU A 272 1.92 -17.92 4.31
N ALA A 273 2.96 -18.77 4.32
CA ALA A 273 2.81 -20.21 4.10
C ALA A 273 1.97 -20.85 5.21
N VAL A 274 2.24 -20.50 6.48
CA VAL A 274 1.45 -20.99 7.63
C VAL A 274 0.00 -20.53 7.50
N PHE A 275 -0.24 -19.24 7.19
CA PHE A 275 -1.58 -18.74 6.93
C PHE A 275 -2.27 -19.49 5.80
N GLY A 276 -1.57 -19.73 4.69
CA GLY A 276 -2.08 -20.49 3.55
C GLY A 276 -2.44 -21.93 3.90
N ALA A 277 -1.60 -22.61 4.69
CA ALA A 277 -1.90 -23.96 5.17
C ALA A 277 -3.16 -24.00 6.03
N LEU A 278 -3.32 -23.06 6.97
CA LEU A 278 -4.53 -22.94 7.79
C LEU A 278 -5.78 -22.67 6.93
N GLN A 279 -5.65 -21.76 5.94
CA GLN A 279 -6.72 -21.46 4.99
C GLN A 279 -7.12 -22.67 4.16
N TRP A 280 -6.14 -23.47 3.72
CA TRP A 280 -6.37 -24.64 2.88
C TRP A 280 -7.10 -25.77 3.62
N VAL A 281 -6.84 -25.93 4.93
CA VAL A 281 -7.49 -26.93 5.79
C VAL A 281 -8.96 -26.60 6.05
N ALA A 282 -9.29 -25.32 6.25
CA ALA A 282 -10.64 -24.89 6.65
C ALA A 282 -11.25 -23.78 5.77
N PRO A 283 -11.26 -23.90 4.42
CA PRO A 283 -11.68 -22.82 3.54
C PRO A 283 -13.18 -22.50 3.67
N GLY A 284 -14.02 -23.51 3.86
CA GLY A 284 -15.47 -23.35 4.02
C GLY A 284 -15.86 -22.56 5.28
N PRO A 285 -15.40 -22.97 6.48
CA PRO A 285 -15.58 -22.20 7.70
C PRO A 285 -15.08 -20.76 7.58
N ILE A 286 -13.88 -20.55 7.01
CA ILE A 286 -13.33 -19.21 6.79
C ILE A 286 -14.23 -18.37 5.89
N ALA A 287 -14.69 -18.91 4.76
CA ALA A 287 -15.61 -18.20 3.86
C ALA A 287 -16.90 -17.78 4.58
N ARG A 288 -17.43 -18.61 5.48
CA ARG A 288 -18.65 -18.33 6.25
C ARG A 288 -18.46 -17.32 7.39
N VAL A 289 -17.24 -17.08 7.85
CA VAL A 289 -16.97 -15.95 8.77
C VAL A 289 -17.25 -14.61 8.07
N PHE A 290 -16.91 -14.50 6.78
CA PHE A 290 -17.15 -13.29 6.00
C PHE A 290 -18.57 -13.20 5.46
N VAL A 291 -19.18 -14.35 5.10
CA VAL A 291 -20.55 -14.42 4.57
C VAL A 291 -21.28 -15.60 5.24
N PRO A 292 -21.99 -15.38 6.36
CA PRO A 292 -22.59 -16.46 7.16
C PRO A 292 -23.53 -17.39 6.38
N ASP A 293 -24.37 -16.83 5.52
CA ASP A 293 -25.38 -17.58 4.75
C ASP A 293 -24.85 -18.12 3.41
N LEU A 294 -23.53 -18.11 3.20
CA LEU A 294 -22.91 -18.56 1.96
C LEU A 294 -23.17 -20.05 1.73
N SER A 295 -23.84 -20.35 0.63
CA SER A 295 -24.31 -21.69 0.27
C SER A 295 -24.24 -21.95 -1.24
N GLY A 296 -24.54 -23.19 -1.64
CA GLY A 296 -24.63 -23.61 -3.04
C GLY A 296 -23.35 -23.38 -3.85
N ALA A 297 -23.53 -22.93 -5.10
CA ALA A 297 -22.43 -22.71 -6.04
C ALA A 297 -21.43 -21.65 -5.53
N SER A 298 -21.90 -20.58 -4.88
CA SER A 298 -21.04 -19.53 -4.32
C SER A 298 -20.10 -20.06 -3.24
N LEU A 299 -20.59 -20.96 -2.37
CA LEU A 299 -19.73 -21.61 -1.38
C LEU A 299 -18.70 -22.52 -2.04
N SER A 300 -19.11 -23.33 -3.03
CA SER A 300 -18.17 -24.23 -3.72
C SER A 300 -17.05 -23.47 -4.44
N ASN A 301 -17.38 -22.35 -5.10
CA ASN A 301 -16.40 -21.49 -5.75
C ASN A 301 -15.51 -20.77 -4.75
N ALA A 302 -16.04 -20.33 -3.61
CA ALA A 302 -15.25 -19.71 -2.56
C ALA A 302 -14.24 -20.71 -1.96
N VAL A 303 -14.68 -21.93 -1.68
CA VAL A 303 -13.80 -23.01 -1.20
C VAL A 303 -12.68 -23.29 -2.19
N LEU A 304 -13.03 -23.47 -3.48
CA LEU A 304 -12.06 -23.67 -4.55
C LEU A 304 -11.05 -22.51 -4.61
N TYR A 305 -11.53 -21.27 -4.62
CA TYR A 305 -10.65 -20.11 -4.72
C TYR A 305 -9.71 -19.97 -3.53
N LEU A 306 -10.20 -20.18 -2.31
CA LEU A 306 -9.39 -20.14 -1.09
C LEU A 306 -8.32 -21.25 -1.08
N GLN A 307 -8.65 -22.45 -1.56
CA GLN A 307 -7.64 -23.51 -1.71
C GLN A 307 -6.56 -23.13 -2.75
N ILE A 308 -6.96 -22.53 -3.87
CA ILE A 308 -6.01 -22.06 -4.90
C ILE A 308 -5.12 -20.92 -4.39
N LEU A 309 -5.70 -19.96 -3.67
CA LEU A 309 -4.96 -18.81 -3.10
C LEU A 309 -3.91 -19.25 -2.08
N ALA A 310 -4.17 -20.32 -1.34
CA ALA A 310 -3.25 -20.84 -0.32
C ALA A 310 -1.82 -21.06 -0.87
N PHE A 311 -1.72 -21.56 -2.10
CA PHE A 311 -0.43 -21.80 -2.77
C PHE A 311 0.31 -20.50 -3.17
N GLY A 312 -0.41 -19.39 -3.33
CA GLY A 312 0.16 -18.10 -3.75
C GLY A 312 0.67 -17.24 -2.60
N TYR A 313 0.32 -17.55 -1.35
CA TYR A 313 0.67 -16.73 -0.19
C TYR A 313 2.17 -16.63 0.10
N PRO A 314 2.98 -17.71 0.06
CA PRO A 314 4.42 -17.58 0.24
C PRO A 314 5.06 -16.65 -0.79
N ALA A 315 4.59 -16.74 -2.05
CA ALA A 315 5.04 -15.89 -3.13
C ALA A 315 4.68 -14.41 -2.90
N LEU A 316 3.49 -14.11 -2.39
CA LEU A 316 3.12 -12.74 -2.00
C LEU A 316 4.05 -12.17 -0.93
N GLY A 317 4.42 -12.96 0.07
CA GLY A 317 5.34 -12.55 1.13
C GLY A 317 6.72 -12.19 0.59
N ALA A 318 7.23 -13.02 -0.33
CA ALA A 318 8.48 -12.76 -1.03
C ALA A 318 8.41 -11.51 -1.93
N ILE A 319 7.32 -11.32 -2.70
CA ILE A 319 7.16 -10.15 -3.59
C ILE A 319 7.26 -8.85 -2.79
N TYR A 320 6.43 -8.68 -1.75
CA TYR A 320 6.36 -7.40 -1.03
C TYR A 320 7.69 -7.02 -0.38
N THR A 321 8.43 -8.00 0.12
CA THR A 321 9.69 -7.78 0.82
C THR A 321 10.88 -7.62 -0.12
N LEU A 322 10.87 -8.30 -1.29
CA LEU A 322 11.85 -8.03 -2.36
C LEU A 322 11.63 -6.65 -2.97
N GLU A 323 10.38 -6.26 -3.22
CA GLU A 323 10.02 -4.89 -3.64
C GLU A 323 10.47 -3.87 -2.57
N ALA A 324 10.30 -4.17 -1.27
CA ALA A 324 10.82 -3.31 -0.20
C ALA A 324 12.35 -3.12 -0.26
N GLY A 325 13.10 -4.16 -0.65
CA GLY A 325 14.54 -4.04 -0.89
C GLY A 325 14.88 -3.05 -2.00
N PHE A 326 14.18 -3.10 -3.13
CA PHE A 326 14.36 -2.13 -4.20
C PHE A 326 13.89 -0.72 -3.82
N ASN A 327 12.75 -0.62 -3.12
CA ASN A 327 12.19 0.65 -2.69
C ASN A 327 13.12 1.35 -1.69
N GLY A 328 13.65 0.64 -0.69
CA GLY A 328 14.62 1.18 0.26
C GLY A 328 15.92 1.64 -0.40
N ALA A 329 16.28 1.05 -1.55
CA ALA A 329 17.40 1.47 -2.38
C ALA A 329 17.08 2.65 -3.33
N GLY A 330 15.88 3.24 -3.25
CA GLY A 330 15.42 4.29 -4.17
C GLY A 330 15.07 3.78 -5.58
N ARG A 331 15.18 2.47 -5.84
CA ARG A 331 14.93 1.84 -7.16
C ARG A 331 13.48 1.43 -7.34
N THR A 332 12.55 2.32 -7.02
CA THR A 332 11.10 2.06 -7.01
C THR A 332 10.52 1.78 -8.41
N THR A 333 11.20 2.20 -9.48
CA THR A 333 10.85 1.86 -10.86
C THR A 333 10.90 0.35 -11.13
N VAL A 334 11.82 -0.37 -10.49
CA VAL A 334 11.91 -1.84 -10.61
C VAL A 334 10.65 -2.49 -10.05
N SER A 335 10.23 -2.08 -8.85
CA SER A 335 9.01 -2.56 -8.20
C SER A 335 7.77 -2.25 -9.03
N MET A 336 7.70 -1.03 -9.59
CA MET A 336 6.61 -0.62 -10.47
C MET A 336 6.50 -1.54 -11.68
N TYR A 337 7.56 -1.69 -12.47
CA TYR A 337 7.51 -2.54 -13.66
C TYR A 337 7.26 -4.00 -13.31
N SER A 338 7.80 -4.50 -12.20
CA SER A 338 7.54 -5.87 -11.73
C SER A 338 6.06 -6.09 -11.45
N THR A 339 5.43 -5.24 -10.63
CA THR A 339 4.00 -5.30 -10.35
C THR A 339 3.17 -5.12 -11.63
N LEU A 340 3.51 -4.17 -12.51
CA LEU A 340 2.75 -3.96 -13.74
C LEU A 340 2.83 -5.18 -14.66
N CYS A 341 4.01 -5.78 -14.84
CA CYS A 341 4.17 -7.01 -15.62
C CYS A 341 3.39 -8.18 -15.01
N GLN A 342 3.49 -8.36 -13.70
CA GLN A 342 2.74 -9.40 -12.98
C GLN A 342 1.23 -9.30 -13.25
N TYR A 343 0.65 -8.11 -13.15
CA TYR A 343 -0.79 -7.92 -13.29
C TYR A 343 -1.24 -7.89 -14.76
N TRP A 344 -0.55 -7.13 -15.61
CA TRP A 344 -0.99 -6.88 -16.99
C TRP A 344 -0.48 -7.90 -18.00
N LEU A 345 0.73 -8.44 -17.83
CA LEU A 345 1.33 -9.36 -18.80
C LEU A 345 1.18 -10.83 -18.39
N VAL A 346 0.97 -11.11 -17.10
CA VAL A 346 0.80 -12.49 -16.61
C VAL A 346 -0.63 -12.73 -16.14
N ARG A 347 -1.11 -12.00 -15.13
CA ARG A 347 -2.41 -12.28 -14.51
C ARG A 347 -3.58 -12.13 -15.48
N LEU A 348 -3.74 -10.97 -16.11
CA LEU A 348 -4.87 -10.73 -17.02
C LEU A 348 -4.87 -11.67 -18.23
N PRO A 349 -3.75 -11.91 -18.94
CA PRO A 349 -3.73 -12.83 -20.07
C PRO A 349 -4.01 -14.28 -19.66
N VAL A 350 -3.43 -14.76 -18.54
CA VAL A 350 -3.71 -16.12 -18.05
C VAL A 350 -5.18 -16.27 -17.67
N ALA A 351 -5.78 -15.27 -17.02
CA ALA A 351 -7.20 -15.27 -16.68
C ALA A 351 -8.10 -15.28 -17.93
N ALA A 352 -7.80 -14.43 -18.91
CA ALA A 352 -8.60 -14.30 -20.13
C ALA A 352 -8.47 -15.53 -21.04
N VAL A 353 -7.24 -16.03 -21.28
CA VAL A 353 -7.01 -17.23 -22.10
C VAL A 353 -7.61 -18.45 -21.42
N GLY A 354 -7.36 -18.65 -20.13
CA GLY A 354 -7.92 -19.79 -19.41
C GLY A 354 -9.46 -19.75 -19.34
N GLY A 355 -10.03 -18.57 -19.13
CA GLY A 355 -11.47 -18.39 -18.99
C GLY A 355 -12.24 -18.45 -20.31
N PHE A 356 -11.79 -17.73 -21.34
CA PHE A 356 -12.52 -17.57 -22.59
C PHE A 356 -12.07 -18.52 -23.71
N VAL A 357 -10.80 -18.92 -23.76
CA VAL A 357 -10.27 -19.76 -24.85
C VAL A 357 -10.25 -21.23 -24.45
N LEU A 358 -9.69 -21.54 -23.28
CA LEU A 358 -9.62 -22.92 -22.78
C LEU A 358 -10.92 -23.38 -22.11
N ALA A 359 -11.88 -22.47 -21.91
CA ALA A 359 -13.17 -22.72 -21.26
C ALA A 359 -13.05 -23.43 -19.91
N ALA A 360 -11.97 -23.18 -19.15
CA ALA A 360 -11.72 -23.82 -17.86
C ALA A 360 -12.59 -23.25 -16.71
N GLY A 361 -13.62 -22.46 -17.04
CA GLY A 361 -14.54 -21.85 -16.11
C GLY A 361 -13.85 -20.92 -15.12
N VAL A 362 -14.50 -20.71 -13.97
CA VAL A 362 -14.04 -19.74 -12.95
C VAL A 362 -12.70 -20.14 -12.29
N ALA A 363 -12.27 -21.39 -12.41
CA ALA A 363 -10.97 -21.83 -11.93
C ALA A 363 -9.81 -21.13 -12.65
N ALA A 364 -9.98 -20.72 -13.91
CA ALA A 364 -8.95 -20.02 -14.68
C ALA A 364 -8.54 -18.68 -14.07
N PRO A 365 -9.45 -17.71 -13.84
CA PRO A 365 -9.08 -16.45 -13.19
C PRO A 365 -8.57 -16.64 -11.75
N PHE A 366 -9.01 -17.69 -11.04
CA PHE A 366 -8.49 -18.03 -9.72
C PHE A 366 -7.02 -18.45 -9.78
N TRP A 367 -6.67 -19.37 -10.67
CA TRP A 367 -5.29 -19.79 -10.88
C TRP A 367 -4.41 -18.66 -11.44
N ALA A 368 -4.96 -17.79 -12.28
CA ALA A 368 -4.22 -16.64 -12.80
C ALA A 368 -3.66 -15.75 -11.70
N VAL A 369 -4.40 -15.55 -10.60
CA VAL A 369 -3.91 -14.82 -9.42
C VAL A 369 -2.71 -15.52 -8.81
N THR A 370 -2.84 -16.81 -8.47
CA THR A 370 -1.78 -17.60 -7.83
C THR A 370 -0.54 -17.74 -8.73
N LEU A 371 -0.71 -18.11 -9.99
CA LEU A 371 0.38 -18.28 -10.95
C LEU A 371 1.14 -16.98 -11.20
N SER A 372 0.44 -15.85 -11.30
CA SER A 372 1.10 -14.54 -11.44
C SER A 372 1.96 -14.19 -10.22
N ASN A 373 1.51 -14.51 -9.00
CA ASN A 373 2.31 -14.30 -7.79
C ASN A 373 3.56 -15.16 -7.80
N VAL A 374 3.42 -16.46 -8.10
CA VAL A 374 4.57 -17.38 -8.13
C VAL A 374 5.59 -16.95 -9.19
N ALA A 375 5.13 -16.59 -10.39
CA ALA A 375 5.98 -16.12 -11.47
C ALA A 375 6.73 -14.82 -11.08
N ALA A 376 6.02 -13.84 -10.52
CA ALA A 376 6.61 -12.57 -10.09
C ALA A 376 7.61 -12.76 -8.94
N ALA A 377 7.31 -13.61 -7.96
CA ALA A 377 8.24 -13.92 -6.87
C ALA A 377 9.53 -14.56 -7.38
N GLY A 378 9.43 -15.53 -8.29
CA GLY A 378 10.60 -16.18 -8.90
C GLY A 378 11.45 -15.19 -9.69
N TRP A 379 10.83 -14.37 -10.54
CA TRP A 379 11.52 -13.33 -11.31
C TRP A 379 12.21 -12.30 -10.41
N LEU A 380 11.49 -11.74 -9.43
CA LEU A 380 12.03 -10.75 -8.51
C LEU A 380 13.19 -11.30 -7.68
N ALA A 381 13.08 -12.55 -7.21
CA ALA A 381 14.14 -13.19 -6.43
C ALA A 381 15.42 -13.34 -7.27
N VAL A 382 15.31 -13.79 -8.51
CA VAL A 382 16.44 -13.91 -9.44
C VAL A 382 17.02 -12.54 -9.78
N TYR A 383 16.17 -11.56 -10.09
CA TYR A 383 16.59 -10.21 -10.46
C TYR A 383 17.33 -9.54 -9.29
N PHE A 384 16.79 -9.61 -8.07
CA PHE A 384 17.40 -9.07 -6.86
C PHE A 384 18.74 -9.74 -6.53
N HIS A 385 18.82 -11.07 -6.65
CA HIS A 385 20.08 -11.78 -6.42
C HIS A 385 21.17 -11.35 -7.42
N ARG A 386 20.81 -11.19 -8.70
CA ARG A 386 21.75 -10.77 -9.76
C ARG A 386 22.17 -9.31 -9.63
N SER A 387 21.23 -8.39 -9.36
CA SER A 387 21.53 -6.96 -9.23
C SER A 387 22.49 -6.71 -8.07
N THR A 388 22.20 -7.29 -6.90
CA THR A 388 23.03 -7.11 -5.71
C THR A 388 24.42 -7.74 -5.86
N THR A 389 24.54 -8.86 -6.57
CA THR A 389 25.85 -9.51 -6.77
C THR A 389 26.70 -8.77 -7.79
N ARG A 390 26.11 -8.25 -8.89
CA ARG A 390 26.83 -7.45 -9.88
C ARG A 390 27.30 -6.12 -9.30
N GLU A 391 26.45 -5.43 -8.54
CA GLU A 391 26.83 -4.18 -7.87
C GLU A 391 27.93 -4.40 -6.82
N MET A 392 27.88 -5.51 -6.08
CA MET A 392 28.97 -5.90 -5.18
C MET A 392 30.29 -6.16 -5.91
N LEU A 393 30.25 -6.83 -7.07
CA LEU A 393 31.45 -7.10 -7.88
C LEU A 393 32.03 -5.82 -8.50
N ALA A 394 31.18 -4.88 -8.94
CA ALA A 394 31.61 -3.60 -9.50
C ALA A 394 32.33 -2.71 -8.46
N ARG A 395 31.80 -2.65 -7.22
CA ARG A 395 32.48 -1.92 -6.15
C ARG A 395 33.82 -2.55 -5.76
N ALA A 396 33.89 -3.88 -5.71
CA ALA A 396 35.14 -4.58 -5.43
C ALA A 396 36.21 -4.35 -6.52
N SER A 397 35.81 -4.15 -7.79
CA SER A 397 36.75 -3.77 -8.85
C SER A 397 37.21 -2.31 -8.74
N ASP A 398 36.34 -1.38 -8.33
CA ASP A 398 36.69 0.04 -8.15
C ASP A 398 37.64 0.23 -6.94
N ASP A 399 37.43 -0.52 -5.86
CA ASP A 399 38.30 -0.53 -4.68
C ASP A 399 39.67 -1.18 -4.98
N ALA A 400 39.71 -2.20 -5.84
CA ALA A 400 40.96 -2.84 -6.28
C ALA A 400 41.75 -1.95 -7.25
N ALA A 401 41.07 -1.15 -8.08
CA ALA A 401 41.72 -0.19 -8.97
C ALA A 401 42.27 1.03 -8.22
N SER A 402 41.54 1.55 -7.23
CA SER A 402 41.97 2.70 -6.42
C SER A 402 43.05 2.39 -5.38
N SER A 403 43.34 1.12 -5.10
CA SER A 403 44.45 0.69 -4.23
C SER A 403 45.72 0.32 -5.00
N ALA A 404 45.67 0.34 -6.33
CA ALA A 404 46.82 0.10 -7.22
C ALA A 404 47.48 1.40 -7.72
N ASP A 405 46.82 2.55 -7.53
CA ASP A 405 47.34 3.91 -7.73
C ASP A 405 47.80 4.52 -6.39
#